data_AF-A0AAN5DGM5-F1
#
_entry.id   AF-A0AAN5DGM5-F1
#
_cell.length_a   1.000
_cell.length_b   1.000
_cell.length_c   1.000
_cell.angle_alpha   90.00
_cell.angle_beta   90.00
_cell.angle_gamma   90.00
#
_symmetry.space_group_name_H-M   'P 1'
#
loop_
_entity.id
_entity.type
_entity.pdbx_description
1 polymer ?
#
loop_
_entity_poly.entity_id
_entity_poly.type
_entity_poly.pdbx_seq_one_letter_code
_entity_poly.pdbx_strand_id
1 'polypeptide(L)'
;RHYKTPEELQELLDSEIKGEKAELPANNFLENSLRIAIAGEFTATELKVYGYPEVNPQYLFLVEYSKLQFPYLHVRAPLNGHKLDLLEESAPLIISKIAHLLAKHGKLLVVGDAESCDICYRHLCTVTGEKYQTSPVSPTCACGMFYMTPSQKEAVLAENFTVPEGFSLEPVDVDRDGETIHRLWKNGISAELPRNRLRYLPSLCARTTEGESQDG
;
A
#
# COMPACT_ATOMS: atom_id res chain seq x y z
N ARG A 1 4.04 3.15 19.90
CA ARG A 1 3.78 1.69 19.90
C ARG A 1 4.24 1.09 18.58
N HIS A 2 4.91 -0.07 18.60
CA HIS A 2 5.26 -0.85 17.42
C HIS A 2 4.50 -2.17 17.49
N TYR A 3 3.66 -2.46 16.49
CA TYR A 3 2.91 -3.71 16.36
C TYR A 3 3.77 -4.70 15.58
N LYS A 4 4.16 -5.81 16.22
CA LYS A 4 5.17 -6.74 15.71
C LYS A 4 4.62 -8.13 15.45
N THR A 5 3.64 -8.59 16.23
CA THR A 5 3.12 -9.94 16.10
C THR A 5 1.81 -9.97 15.31
N PRO A 6 1.45 -11.11 14.68
CA PRO A 6 0.15 -11.27 14.02
C PRO A 6 -1.02 -10.96 14.96
N GLU A 7 -0.92 -11.30 16.24
CA GLU A 7 -1.95 -11.01 17.25
C GLU A 7 -2.10 -9.50 17.49
N GLU A 8 -0.98 -8.78 17.64
CA GLU A 8 -1.00 -7.32 17.79
C GLU A 8 -1.56 -6.62 16.55
N LEU A 9 -1.25 -7.14 15.36
CA LEU A 9 -1.80 -6.62 14.10
C LEU A 9 -3.28 -6.94 13.95
N GLN A 10 -3.73 -8.11 14.41
CA GLN A 10 -5.14 -8.49 14.44
C GLN A 10 -5.93 -7.62 15.42
N GLU A 11 -5.39 -7.35 16.61
CA GLU A 11 -5.98 -6.41 17.58
C GLU A 11 -6.12 -5.01 16.97
N LEU A 12 -5.08 -4.54 16.28
CA LEU A 12 -5.11 -3.25 15.60
C LEU A 12 -6.19 -3.23 14.51
N LEU A 13 -6.21 -4.26 13.65
CA LEU A 13 -7.20 -4.41 12.59
C LEU A 13 -8.61 -4.37 13.17
N ASP A 14 -8.86 -5.14 14.22
CA ASP A 14 -10.13 -5.18 14.93
C ASP A 14 -10.53 -3.82 15.54
N SER A 15 -9.57 -3.03 16.02
CA SER A 15 -9.86 -1.74 16.65
C SER A 15 -10.13 -0.61 15.65
N GLU A 16 -9.47 -0.67 14.49
CA GLU A 16 -9.55 0.36 13.45
C GLU A 16 -10.58 0.04 12.36
N ILE A 17 -10.88 -1.24 12.14
CA ILE A 17 -11.76 -1.75 11.06
C ILE A 17 -12.95 -2.50 11.69
N LYS A 18 -13.75 -1.78 12.50
CA LYS A 18 -15.03 -2.28 13.03
C LYS A 18 -16.15 -1.26 12.84
N GLY A 19 -17.35 -1.76 12.59
CA GLY A 19 -18.55 -0.95 12.39
C GLY A 19 -18.37 0.04 11.24
N GLU A 20 -18.79 1.28 11.46
CA GLU A 20 -18.75 2.35 10.45
C GLU A 20 -17.34 2.68 9.95
N LYS A 21 -16.28 2.37 10.72
CA LYS A 21 -14.90 2.60 10.28
C LYS A 21 -14.48 1.69 9.13
N ALA A 22 -15.07 0.51 9.01
CA ALA A 22 -14.76 -0.41 7.91
C ALA A 22 -15.23 0.13 6.56
N GLU A 23 -16.21 1.03 6.57
CA GLU A 23 -16.78 1.68 5.38
C GLU A 23 -15.98 2.90 4.91
N LEU A 24 -14.96 3.33 5.67
CA LEU A 24 -14.20 4.51 5.36
C LEU A 24 -13.11 4.19 4.33
N PRO A 25 -13.11 4.81 3.14
CA PRO A 25 -12.14 4.49 2.09
C PRO A 25 -10.68 4.66 2.53
N ALA A 26 -10.41 5.64 3.41
CA ALA A 26 -9.10 5.89 4.00
C ALA A 26 -8.53 4.70 4.82
N ASN A 27 -9.39 3.76 5.23
CA ASN A 27 -9.01 2.58 5.98
C ASN A 27 -8.73 1.34 5.08
N ASN A 28 -9.09 1.37 3.79
CA ASN A 28 -8.88 0.22 2.89
C ASN A 28 -7.40 -0.18 2.76
N PHE A 29 -6.50 0.81 2.70
CA PHE A 29 -5.07 0.53 2.64
C PHE A 29 -4.57 -0.12 3.94
N LEU A 30 -5.02 0.38 5.09
CA LEU A 30 -4.69 -0.17 6.40
C LEU A 30 -5.19 -1.62 6.51
N GLU A 31 -6.45 -1.86 6.20
CA GLU A 31 -7.05 -3.20 6.23
C GLU A 31 -6.27 -4.19 5.36
N ASN A 32 -6.06 -3.86 4.08
CA ASN A 32 -5.36 -4.75 3.15
C ASN A 32 -3.92 -5.03 3.60
N SER A 33 -3.19 -4.00 4.02
CA SER A 33 -1.80 -4.14 4.48
C SER A 33 -1.70 -5.03 5.71
N LEU A 34 -2.61 -4.83 6.69
CA LEU A 34 -2.64 -5.66 7.90
C LEU A 34 -3.03 -7.10 7.59
N ARG A 35 -4.07 -7.33 6.76
CA ARG A 35 -4.49 -8.69 6.39
C ARG A 35 -3.38 -9.46 5.69
N ILE A 36 -2.67 -8.83 4.75
CA ILE A 36 -1.53 -9.44 4.05
C ILE A 36 -0.41 -9.78 5.05
N ALA A 37 -0.10 -8.87 5.96
CA ALA A 37 0.93 -9.08 6.97
C ALA A 37 0.57 -10.18 7.99
N ILE A 38 -0.70 -10.26 8.41
CA ILE A 38 -1.22 -11.28 9.33
C ILE A 38 -1.19 -12.66 8.66
N ALA A 39 -1.62 -12.76 7.40
CA ALA A 39 -1.59 -14.01 6.67
C ALA A 39 -0.16 -14.55 6.48
N GLY A 40 0.84 -13.66 6.45
CA GLY A 40 2.25 -14.02 6.27
C GLY A 40 2.56 -14.62 4.89
N GLU A 41 1.59 -14.61 3.96
CA GLU A 41 1.70 -15.22 2.64
C GLU A 41 2.61 -14.40 1.72
N PHE A 42 2.63 -13.08 1.87
CA PHE A 42 3.44 -12.20 1.04
C PHE A 42 4.84 -11.98 1.64
N THR A 43 5.77 -12.86 1.30
CA THR A 43 7.16 -12.84 1.82
C THR A 43 8.09 -11.87 1.09
N ALA A 44 7.63 -11.23 0.00
CA ALA A 44 8.46 -10.36 -0.82
C ALA A 44 8.79 -9.02 -0.15
N THR A 45 8.01 -8.62 0.86
CA THR A 45 8.18 -7.36 1.57
C THR A 45 7.99 -7.55 3.06
N GLU A 46 8.70 -6.76 3.84
CA GLU A 46 8.49 -6.60 5.26
C GLU A 46 7.55 -5.42 5.49
N LEU A 47 6.57 -5.59 6.39
CA LEU A 47 5.71 -4.51 6.87
C LEU A 47 6.01 -4.23 8.35
N LYS A 48 6.32 -2.98 8.68
CA LYS A 48 6.40 -2.50 10.05
C LYS A 48 5.28 -1.51 10.33
N VAL A 49 4.56 -1.69 11.43
CA VAL A 49 3.42 -0.83 11.78
C VAL A 49 3.69 -0.12 13.10
N TYR A 50 3.61 1.21 13.08
CA TYR A 50 3.81 2.05 14.26
C TYR A 50 2.57 2.88 14.54
N GLY A 51 2.24 3.04 15.81
CA GLY A 51 1.20 3.95 16.27
C GLY A 51 1.77 5.05 17.17
N TYR A 52 1.26 6.28 16.99
CA TYR A 52 1.57 7.43 17.84
C TYR A 52 0.32 8.22 18.25
N PRO A 53 0.20 8.65 19.53
CA PRO A 53 1.04 8.33 20.68
C PRO A 53 1.06 6.84 21.00
N GLU A 54 1.93 6.38 21.91
CA GLU A 54 2.04 4.94 22.18
C GLU A 54 0.79 4.34 22.81
N VAL A 55 0.15 5.12 23.68
CA VAL A 55 -1.14 4.79 24.28
C VAL A 55 -2.23 5.49 23.47
N ASN A 56 -3.24 4.74 23.04
CA ASN A 56 -4.33 5.22 22.18
C ASN A 56 -3.84 5.93 20.90
N PRO A 57 -3.12 5.23 20.00
CA PRO A 57 -2.58 5.83 18.77
C PRO A 57 -3.64 6.58 17.96
N GLN A 58 -3.25 7.75 17.47
CA GLN A 58 -4.08 8.61 16.63
C GLN A 58 -3.59 8.56 15.17
N TYR A 59 -2.27 8.52 15.00
CA TYR A 59 -1.62 8.28 13.71
C TYR A 59 -1.10 6.84 13.65
N LEU A 60 -1.21 6.25 12.46
CA LEU A 60 -0.57 4.98 12.13
C LEU A 60 0.41 5.18 10.98
N PHE A 61 1.58 4.58 11.11
CA PHE A 61 2.67 4.63 10.14
C PHE A 61 3.00 3.21 9.71
N LEU A 62 2.74 2.91 8.44
CA LEU A 62 2.98 1.60 7.84
C LEU A 62 4.20 1.73 6.95
N VAL A 63 5.25 0.96 7.24
CA VAL A 63 6.50 0.98 6.48
C VAL A 63 6.66 -0.36 5.77
N GLU A 64 6.39 -0.37 4.47
CA GLU A 64 6.60 -1.53 3.59
C GLU A 64 7.95 -1.40 2.89
N TYR A 65 8.80 -2.42 2.93
CA TYR A 65 10.11 -2.40 2.27
C TYR A 65 10.60 -3.80 1.94
N SER A 66 11.62 -3.90 1.09
CA SER A 66 12.30 -5.17 0.84
C SER A 66 13.75 -4.94 0.41
N LYS A 67 14.45 -6.00 0.00
CA LYS A 67 15.76 -5.83 -0.66
C LYS A 67 15.62 -5.23 -2.07
N LEU A 68 14.45 -5.35 -2.68
CA LEU A 68 14.18 -5.02 -4.09
C LEU A 68 13.46 -3.68 -4.27
N GLN A 69 12.82 -3.16 -3.22
CA GLN A 69 12.12 -1.88 -3.24
C GLN A 69 12.64 -0.96 -2.14
N PHE A 70 12.76 0.34 -2.44
CA PHE A 70 12.97 1.36 -1.40
C PHE A 70 11.78 1.38 -0.43
N PRO A 71 11.93 1.88 0.81
CA PRO A 71 10.82 1.93 1.76
C PRO A 71 9.66 2.80 1.30
N TYR A 72 8.45 2.34 1.56
CA TYR A 72 7.17 3.00 1.37
C TYR A 72 6.58 3.27 2.75
N LEU A 73 6.46 4.55 3.14
CA LEU A 73 5.85 4.99 4.37
C LEU A 73 4.43 5.48 4.09
N HIS A 74 3.43 4.71 4.50
CA HIS A 74 2.04 5.16 4.50
C HIS A 74 1.67 5.78 5.85
N VAL A 75 1.17 7.01 5.81
CA VAL A 75 0.70 7.77 6.98
C VAL A 75 -0.81 7.78 6.97
N ARG A 76 -1.42 7.17 7.99
CA ARG A 76 -2.86 7.23 8.21
C ARG A 76 -3.15 8.29 9.27
N ALA A 77 -3.83 9.35 8.85
CA ALA A 77 -4.31 10.42 9.72
C ALA A 77 -5.52 9.99 10.58
N PRO A 78 -5.76 10.65 11.72
CA PRO A 78 -6.95 10.39 12.52
C PRO A 78 -8.23 10.65 11.72
N LEU A 79 -9.25 9.81 11.91
CA LEU A 79 -10.53 9.91 11.18
C LEU A 79 -11.28 11.23 11.44
N ASN A 80 -11.04 11.85 12.59
CA ASN A 80 -11.69 13.09 13.01
C ASN A 80 -10.88 14.35 12.62
N GLY A 81 -9.92 14.21 11.69
CA GLY A 81 -9.05 15.28 11.22
C GLY A 81 -7.69 15.32 11.90
N HIS A 82 -6.79 16.12 11.33
CA HIS A 82 -5.40 16.23 11.78
C HIS A 82 -5.29 16.80 13.20
N LYS A 83 -4.42 16.15 13.98
CA LYS A 83 -3.80 16.73 15.16
C LYS A 83 -2.35 17.06 14.79
N LEU A 84 -2.09 18.30 14.38
CA LEU A 84 -0.81 18.68 13.77
C LEU A 84 0.36 18.50 14.73
N ASP A 85 0.21 18.91 16.00
CA ASP A 85 1.24 18.74 17.03
C ASP A 85 1.72 17.28 17.13
N LEU A 86 0.77 16.32 17.11
CA LEU A 86 1.12 14.90 17.16
C LEU A 86 1.83 14.41 15.90
N LEU A 87 1.51 14.98 14.73
CA LEU A 87 2.16 14.64 13.47
C LEU A 87 3.59 15.18 13.43
N GLU A 88 3.80 16.43 13.86
CA GLU A 88 5.12 17.06 13.98
C GLU A 88 6.01 16.34 15.01
N GLU A 89 5.44 15.83 16.09
CA GLU A 89 6.17 15.00 17.06
C GLU A 89 6.52 13.62 16.51
N SER A 90 5.58 12.97 15.80
CA SER A 90 5.74 11.58 15.38
C SER A 90 6.58 11.38 14.14
N ALA A 91 6.47 12.26 13.14
CA ALA A 91 7.24 12.17 11.90
C ALA A 91 8.76 11.99 12.12
N PRO A 92 9.47 12.83 12.91
CA PRO A 92 10.90 12.64 13.15
C PRO A 92 11.22 11.33 13.89
N LEU A 93 10.34 10.87 14.80
CA LEU A 93 10.52 9.60 15.50
C LEU A 93 10.45 8.42 14.54
N ILE A 94 9.50 8.43 13.60
CA ILE A 94 9.35 7.37 12.60
C ILE A 94 10.51 7.39 11.61
N ILE A 95 10.90 8.57 11.11
CA ILE A 95 12.05 8.74 10.21
C ILE A 95 13.32 8.20 10.87
N SER A 96 13.54 8.50 12.15
CA SER A 96 14.67 7.97 12.92
C SER A 96 14.64 6.43 13.01
N LYS A 97 13.47 5.82 13.25
CA LYS A 97 13.32 4.35 13.29
C LYS A 97 13.66 3.68 11.96
N ILE A 98 13.44 4.36 10.83
CA ILE A 98 13.72 3.83 9.48
C ILE A 98 15.01 4.38 8.87
N ALA A 99 15.82 5.13 9.61
CA ALA A 99 17.04 5.77 9.10
C ALA A 99 18.02 4.76 8.47
N HIS A 100 18.10 3.54 9.00
CA HIS A 100 18.91 2.46 8.42
C HIS A 100 18.43 2.03 7.03
N LEU A 101 17.12 2.05 6.77
CA LEU A 101 16.55 1.78 5.44
C LEU A 101 16.84 2.93 4.48
N LEU A 102 16.74 4.18 4.97
CA LEU A 102 17.09 5.36 4.19
C LEU A 102 18.55 5.33 3.76
N ALA A 103 19.47 5.05 4.69
CA ALA A 103 20.90 4.93 4.41
C ALA A 103 21.20 3.85 3.36
N LYS A 104 20.44 2.75 3.35
CA LYS A 104 20.60 1.65 2.40
C LYS A 104 20.03 1.95 1.01
N HIS A 105 18.83 2.52 0.94
CA HIS A 105 18.09 2.66 -0.32
C HIS A 105 18.21 4.05 -0.95
N GLY A 106 18.63 5.06 -0.19
CA GLY A 106 18.77 6.45 -0.64
C GLY A 106 17.46 7.11 -1.07
N LYS A 107 16.31 6.47 -0.83
CA LYS A 107 14.97 6.91 -1.24
C LYS A 107 13.94 6.46 -0.21
N LEU A 108 12.86 7.25 -0.08
CA LEU A 108 11.67 6.95 0.71
C LEU A 108 10.46 7.49 -0.05
N LEU A 109 9.49 6.65 -0.35
CA LEU A 109 8.18 7.15 -0.78
C LEU A 109 7.31 7.35 0.44
N VAL A 110 6.69 8.52 0.55
CA VAL A 110 5.69 8.81 1.58
C VAL A 110 4.32 8.86 0.91
N VAL A 111 3.35 8.17 1.46
CA VAL A 111 1.96 8.12 0.96
C VAL A 111 1.05 8.55 2.09
N GLY A 112 0.18 9.50 1.82
CA GLY A 112 -0.78 10.04 2.79
C GLY A 112 -1.52 11.22 2.17
N ASP A 113 -2.32 11.89 2.99
CA ASP A 113 -2.87 13.20 2.64
C ASP A 113 -1.77 14.27 2.48
N ALA A 114 -2.16 15.46 2.01
CA ALA A 114 -1.24 16.55 1.70
C ALA A 114 -0.44 17.01 2.94
N GLU A 115 -1.11 17.24 4.07
CA GLU A 115 -0.49 17.63 5.34
C GLU A 115 0.51 16.59 5.86
N SER A 116 0.13 15.31 5.85
CA SER A 116 0.98 14.18 6.24
C SER A 116 2.24 14.11 5.39
N CYS A 117 2.10 14.27 4.07
CA CYS A 117 3.23 14.25 3.15
C CYS A 117 4.15 15.46 3.35
N ASP A 118 3.60 16.67 3.50
CA ASP A 118 4.38 17.90 3.70
C ASP A 118 5.23 17.84 4.96
N ILE A 119 4.64 17.46 6.10
CA ILE A 119 5.36 17.38 7.38
C ILE A 119 6.46 16.32 7.29
N CYS A 120 6.16 15.13 6.76
CA CYS A 120 7.17 14.09 6.58
C CYS A 120 8.31 14.54 5.66
N TYR A 121 7.99 15.26 4.57
CA TYR A 121 8.99 15.81 3.66
C TYR A 121 9.91 16.82 4.34
N ARG A 122 9.35 17.81 5.04
CA ARG A 122 10.13 18.82 5.77
C ARG A 122 11.12 18.19 6.76
N HIS A 123 10.67 17.18 7.50
CA HIS A 123 11.57 16.46 8.42
C HIS A 123 12.60 15.61 7.68
N LEU A 124 12.23 14.93 6.60
CA LEU A 124 13.15 14.14 5.80
C LEU A 124 14.27 15.03 5.22
N CYS A 125 13.92 16.20 4.67
CA CYS A 125 14.88 17.18 4.19
C CYS A 125 15.84 17.66 5.29
N THR A 126 15.35 17.83 6.51
CA THR A 126 16.18 18.24 7.66
C THR A 126 17.20 17.16 8.04
N VAL A 127 16.80 15.88 8.02
CA VAL A 127 17.66 14.75 8.43
C VAL A 127 18.63 14.34 7.32
N THR A 128 18.25 14.51 6.06
CA THR A 128 18.94 13.88 4.93
C THR A 128 19.38 14.83 3.81
N GLY A 129 19.03 16.12 3.90
CA GLY A 129 19.15 17.10 2.83
C GLY A 129 18.10 16.90 1.73
N GLU A 130 18.28 17.55 0.57
CA GLU A 130 17.37 17.42 -0.60
C GLU A 130 17.52 16.08 -1.37
N LYS A 131 18.11 15.05 -0.76
CA LYS A 131 18.48 13.80 -1.44
C LYS A 131 17.31 12.86 -1.73
N TYR A 132 16.14 13.09 -1.13
CA TYR A 132 15.03 12.13 -1.14
C TYR A 132 13.78 12.77 -1.76
N GLN A 133 13.16 12.04 -2.68
CA GLN A 133 11.88 12.43 -3.27
C GLN A 133 10.75 11.89 -2.40
N THR A 134 10.01 12.77 -1.73
CA THR A 134 8.64 12.43 -1.36
C THR A 134 7.78 12.75 -2.58
N SER A 135 7.12 11.74 -3.15
CA SER A 135 5.92 12.05 -3.90
C SER A 135 4.82 12.23 -2.88
N PRO A 136 4.32 13.46 -2.61
CA PRO A 136 2.88 13.52 -2.40
C PRO A 136 2.26 12.77 -3.57
N VAL A 137 1.18 12.04 -3.36
CA VAL A 137 0.30 11.69 -4.47
C VAL A 137 -0.08 13.04 -5.06
N SER A 138 0.66 13.45 -6.10
CA SER A 138 0.85 14.83 -6.49
C SER A 138 -0.51 15.42 -6.84
N PRO A 139 -0.77 16.74 -6.72
CA PRO A 139 -1.91 17.34 -7.41
C PRO A 139 -1.93 17.03 -8.93
N THR A 140 -0.80 16.65 -9.53
CA THR A 140 -0.70 16.14 -10.92
C THR A 140 -0.86 14.61 -11.05
N CYS A 141 -0.74 13.87 -9.96
CA CYS A 141 -1.06 12.45 -9.87
C CYS A 141 -2.28 12.33 -8.96
N ALA A 142 -3.40 12.93 -9.38
CA ALA A 142 -4.68 12.75 -8.70
C ALA A 142 -5.13 11.30 -8.88
N CYS A 143 -4.58 10.39 -8.09
CA CYS A 143 -5.13 9.06 -7.93
C CYS A 143 -6.47 9.22 -7.21
N GLY A 144 -7.54 9.33 -7.99
CA GLY A 144 -8.89 9.28 -7.45
C GLY A 144 -9.10 7.96 -6.71
N MET A 145 -9.59 8.04 -5.48
CA MET A 145 -9.95 6.84 -4.74
C MET A 145 -11.30 6.33 -5.26
N PHE A 146 -11.28 5.15 -5.88
CA PHE A 146 -12.51 4.44 -6.22
C PHE A 146 -12.92 3.57 -5.03
N TYR A 147 -14.18 3.69 -4.61
CA TYR A 147 -14.75 2.92 -3.51
C TYR A 147 -16.15 2.42 -3.89
N MET A 148 -16.48 1.21 -3.47
CA MET A 148 -17.82 0.65 -3.55
C MET A 148 -18.32 0.34 -2.14
N THR A 149 -19.54 0.78 -1.84
CA THR A 149 -20.24 0.34 -0.62
C THR A 149 -20.49 -1.17 -0.66
N PRO A 150 -20.76 -1.84 0.48
CA PRO A 150 -21.13 -3.25 0.51
C PRO A 150 -22.28 -3.57 -0.44
N SER A 151 -23.31 -2.74 -0.48
CA SER A 151 -24.45 -2.91 -1.39
C SER A 151 -24.06 -2.77 -2.86
N GLN A 152 -23.15 -1.86 -3.21
CA GLN A 152 -22.62 -1.75 -4.58
C GLN A 152 -21.77 -2.97 -4.94
N LYS A 153 -20.95 -3.46 -4.01
CA LYS A 153 -20.16 -4.68 -4.20
C LYS A 153 -21.05 -5.91 -4.41
N GLU A 154 -22.09 -6.08 -3.60
CA GLU A 154 -23.07 -7.16 -3.75
C GLU A 154 -23.80 -7.08 -5.09
N ALA A 155 -24.21 -5.88 -5.51
CA ALA A 155 -24.83 -5.67 -6.82
C ALA A 155 -23.89 -6.09 -7.96
N VAL A 156 -22.63 -5.65 -7.94
CA VAL A 156 -21.63 -6.03 -8.95
C VAL A 156 -21.36 -7.54 -8.95
N LEU A 157 -21.28 -8.17 -7.79
CA LEU A 157 -21.09 -9.63 -7.70
C LEU A 157 -22.30 -10.44 -8.20
N ALA A 158 -23.50 -9.85 -8.20
CA ALA A 158 -24.71 -10.46 -8.73
C ALA A 158 -24.88 -10.25 -10.24
N GLU A 159 -24.08 -9.37 -10.87
CA GLU A 159 -24.10 -9.16 -12.31
C GLU A 159 -23.49 -10.36 -13.05
N ASN A 160 -24.19 -10.82 -14.10
CA ASN A 160 -23.64 -11.83 -14.99
C ASN A 160 -22.71 -11.16 -16.00
N PHE A 161 -21.41 -11.37 -15.84
CA PHE A 161 -20.42 -10.93 -16.81
C PHE A 161 -20.26 -11.98 -17.92
N THR A 162 -20.49 -11.57 -19.18
CA THR A 162 -20.20 -12.40 -20.35
C THR A 162 -18.88 -11.97 -20.97
N VAL A 163 -17.93 -12.89 -21.08
CA VAL A 163 -16.64 -12.61 -21.72
C VAL A 163 -16.87 -12.28 -23.20
N PRO A 164 -16.28 -11.19 -23.73
CA PRO A 164 -16.38 -10.86 -25.15
C PRO A 164 -15.91 -12.00 -26.07
N GLU A 165 -16.54 -12.13 -27.24
CA GLU A 165 -16.15 -13.13 -28.24
C GLU A 165 -14.67 -12.98 -28.63
N GLY A 166 -13.97 -14.10 -28.75
CA GLY A 166 -12.53 -14.15 -29.05
C GLY A 166 -11.62 -13.99 -27.84
N PHE A 167 -12.17 -13.82 -26.63
CA PHE A 167 -11.40 -13.72 -25.39
C PHE A 167 -11.73 -14.83 -24.39
N SER A 168 -10.74 -15.20 -23.57
CA SER A 168 -10.93 -15.96 -22.33
C SER A 168 -10.43 -15.15 -21.14
N LEU A 169 -11.05 -15.37 -19.98
CA LEU A 169 -10.58 -14.88 -18.69
C LEU A 169 -10.09 -16.06 -17.87
N GLU A 170 -8.83 -16.03 -17.46
CA GLU A 170 -8.25 -17.10 -16.66
C GLU A 170 -7.33 -16.49 -15.60
N PRO A 171 -7.03 -17.20 -14.51
CA PRO A 171 -6.03 -16.77 -13.55
C PRO A 171 -4.70 -16.42 -14.23
N VAL A 172 -3.98 -15.47 -13.66
CA VAL A 172 -2.62 -15.15 -14.12
C VAL A 172 -1.72 -16.36 -13.85
N ASP A 173 -0.99 -16.79 -14.88
CA ASP A 173 0.11 -17.74 -14.76
C ASP A 173 1.39 -16.93 -14.56
N VAL A 174 1.97 -16.98 -13.37
CA VAL A 174 3.10 -16.10 -13.02
C VAL A 174 4.35 -16.40 -13.85
N ASP A 175 4.58 -17.66 -14.20
CA ASP A 175 5.78 -18.07 -14.92
C ASP A 175 5.67 -17.71 -16.41
N ARG A 176 4.47 -17.78 -16.97
CA ARG A 176 4.18 -17.33 -18.34
C ARG A 176 4.02 -15.82 -18.47
N ASP A 177 3.18 -15.21 -17.64
CA ASP A 177 2.67 -13.86 -17.83
C ASP A 177 3.49 -12.79 -17.07
N GLY A 178 4.20 -13.20 -16.01
CA GLY A 178 4.85 -12.27 -15.09
C GLY A 178 5.92 -11.39 -15.74
N GLU A 179 6.62 -11.90 -16.74
CA GLU A 179 7.60 -11.11 -17.50
C GLU A 179 6.94 -10.05 -18.37
N THR A 180 5.89 -10.43 -19.12
CA THR A 180 5.13 -9.49 -19.95
C THR A 180 4.52 -8.38 -19.11
N ILE A 181 3.88 -8.72 -17.99
CA ILE A 181 3.30 -7.74 -17.06
C ILE A 181 4.38 -6.78 -16.55
N HIS A 182 5.55 -7.29 -16.16
CA HIS A 182 6.64 -6.43 -15.69
C HIS A 182 7.18 -5.53 -16.80
N ARG A 183 7.40 -6.06 -18.00
CA ARG A 183 7.91 -5.32 -19.16
C ARG A 183 7.01 -4.15 -19.54
N LEU A 184 5.69 -4.31 -19.42
CA LEU A 184 4.72 -3.25 -19.69
C LEU A 184 4.66 -2.20 -18.56
N TRP A 185 5.16 -2.51 -17.37
CA TRP A 185 5.23 -1.58 -16.26
C TRP A 185 6.42 -0.63 -16.40
N LYS A 186 6.19 0.55 -17.02
CA LYS A 186 7.21 1.58 -17.30
C LYS A 186 8.09 2.00 -16.12
N ASN A 187 7.61 1.85 -14.88
CA ASN A 187 8.30 2.23 -13.64
C ASN A 187 8.62 1.01 -12.76
N GLY A 188 8.58 -0.21 -13.31
CA GLY A 188 8.90 -1.43 -12.58
C GLY A 188 10.36 -1.44 -12.13
N ILE A 189 10.59 -1.59 -10.82
CA ILE A 189 11.94 -1.59 -10.23
C ILE A 189 12.61 -2.97 -10.36
N SER A 190 11.82 -4.04 -10.23
CA SER A 190 12.26 -5.43 -10.32
C SER A 190 11.11 -6.30 -10.82
N ALA A 191 11.41 -7.31 -11.64
CA ALA A 191 10.43 -8.31 -12.09
C ALA A 191 9.99 -9.26 -10.96
N GLU A 192 10.82 -9.44 -9.94
CA GLU A 192 10.55 -10.38 -8.85
C GLU A 192 9.41 -9.88 -7.95
N LEU A 193 9.32 -8.56 -7.71
CA LEU A 193 8.25 -7.96 -6.91
C LEU A 193 6.84 -8.18 -7.50
N PRO A 194 6.55 -7.82 -8.77
CA PRO A 194 5.25 -8.08 -9.38
C PRO A 194 4.99 -9.59 -9.50
N ARG A 195 5.98 -10.42 -9.83
CA ARG A 195 5.78 -11.88 -9.86
C ARG A 195 5.35 -12.43 -8.51
N ASN A 196 5.97 -11.99 -7.41
CA ASN A 196 5.52 -12.37 -6.08
C ASN A 196 4.12 -11.87 -5.77
N ARG A 197 3.76 -10.62 -6.14
CA ARG A 197 2.39 -10.12 -5.95
C ARG A 197 1.38 -10.97 -6.70
N LEU A 198 1.67 -11.35 -7.95
CA LEU A 198 0.79 -12.19 -8.76
C LEU A 198 0.61 -13.62 -8.20
N ARG A 199 1.56 -14.14 -7.42
CA ARG A 199 1.44 -15.47 -6.77
C ARG A 199 0.45 -15.48 -5.61
N TYR A 200 0.37 -14.38 -4.87
CA TYR A 200 -0.35 -14.33 -3.59
C TYR A 200 -1.61 -13.46 -3.64
N LEU A 201 -1.75 -12.59 -4.64
CA LEU A 201 -2.91 -11.72 -4.80
C LEU A 201 -3.80 -12.22 -5.94
N PRO A 202 -5.13 -12.23 -5.75
CA PRO A 202 -6.08 -12.57 -6.81
C PRO A 202 -5.82 -11.72 -8.05
N SER A 203 -5.51 -12.37 -9.16
CA SER A 203 -5.14 -11.72 -10.41
C SER A 203 -5.75 -12.48 -11.59
N LEU A 204 -6.26 -11.75 -12.57
CA LEU A 204 -6.93 -12.29 -13.75
C LEU A 204 -6.26 -11.75 -15.01
N CYS A 205 -6.14 -12.58 -16.05
CA CYS A 205 -5.63 -12.20 -17.36
C CYS A 205 -6.71 -12.42 -18.42
N ALA A 206 -6.79 -11.50 -19.38
CA ALA A 206 -7.58 -11.68 -20.59
C ALA A 206 -6.66 -12.17 -21.71
N ARG A 207 -7.06 -13.25 -22.40
CA ARG A 207 -6.29 -13.83 -23.51
C ARG A 207 -7.13 -13.91 -24.75
N THR A 208 -6.50 -13.74 -25.90
CA THR A 208 -7.15 -14.04 -27.17
C THR A 208 -7.20 -15.56 -27.36
N THR A 209 -8.18 -16.06 -28.11
CA THR A 209 -8.28 -17.49 -28.46
C THR A 209 -7.07 -18.00 -29.28
N GLU A 210 -6.21 -17.11 -29.76
CA GLU A 210 -4.94 -17.44 -30.43
C GLU A 210 -3.76 -17.61 -29.45
N GLY A 211 -3.97 -17.39 -28.14
CA GLY A 211 -3.00 -17.66 -27.08
C GLY A 211 -2.05 -16.50 -26.75
N GLU A 212 -2.15 -15.36 -27.45
CA GLU A 212 -1.37 -14.16 -27.15
C GLU A 212 -2.14 -13.23 -26.19
N SER A 213 -1.46 -12.81 -25.12
CA SER A 213 -1.90 -11.69 -24.29
C SER A 213 -1.79 -10.40 -25.10
N GLN A 214 -2.89 -9.68 -25.30
CA GLN A 214 -2.83 -8.42 -26.05
C GLN A 214 -2.01 -7.38 -25.29
N ASP A 215 -0.99 -6.85 -25.97
CA ASP A 215 -0.25 -5.66 -25.58
C ASP A 215 -1.22 -4.46 -25.57
N GLY A 216 -1.42 -3.87 -24.40
CA GLY A 216 -2.13 -2.60 -24.19
C GLY A 216 -1.18 -1.54 -23.63
#